data_AF-A0A161SUX2-F1
#
_entry.id   AF-A0A161SUX2-F1
#
_cell.length_a   1.000
_cell.length_b   1.000
_cell.length_c   1.000
_cell.angle_alpha   90.00
_cell.angle_beta   90.00
_cell.angle_gamma   90.00
#
_symmetry.space_group_name_H-M   'P 1'
#
loop_
_entity.id
_entity.type
_entity.pdbx_description
1 polymer ?
#
loop_
_entity_poly.entity_id
_entity_poly.type
_entity_poly.pdbx_seq_one_letter_code
_entity_poly.pdbx_strand_id
1 'polypeptide(L)'
;MATGHALAAGGVIPDAASILHAFGPWVLAGIALLIYIESGVLFPFLPGDSLLVTAAVLAGPLGIQPWQVLLVAIPAAILGDQTGYWLGRRFGRRLFREGARVLRPERLQDAERFFAKYGGGSLVLGRFVPIVRTYVPVAAGTAHMSYRRFLLWNTTGATLWVVVMTVVGLLLGGIPFIVDNIDVLMIVIVLISVLPVVVAVLRKWRASRRESADS
;
A
#
# COMPACT_ATOMS: atom_id res chain seq x y z
N MET A 1 -50.54 39.47 -23.15
CA MET A 1 -49.52 39.66 -22.10
C MET A 1 -48.85 38.32 -21.85
N ALA A 2 -47.62 38.15 -22.33
CA ALA A 2 -46.84 36.94 -22.20
C ALA A 2 -45.77 37.16 -21.11
N THR A 3 -45.78 36.30 -20.09
CA THR A 3 -44.73 36.15 -19.08
C THR A 3 -44.74 34.67 -18.70
N GLY A 4 -43.71 33.85 -18.84
CA GLY A 4 -42.36 34.01 -19.34
C GLY A 4 -41.72 32.64 -19.09
N HIS A 5 -41.49 31.88 -20.16
CA HIS A 5 -40.74 30.63 -20.08
C HIS A 5 -39.28 30.98 -19.76
N ALA A 6 -38.83 30.71 -18.54
CA ALA A 6 -37.40 30.68 -18.21
C ALA A 6 -36.93 29.22 -18.26
N LEU A 7 -36.57 28.78 -19.47
CA LEU A 7 -35.72 27.62 -19.69
C LEU A 7 -34.28 28.00 -19.33
N ALA A 8 -33.64 27.10 -18.57
CA ALA A 8 -32.23 26.70 -18.69
C ALA A 8 -31.12 27.77 -18.56
N ALA A 9 -30.45 27.73 -17.41
CA ALA A 9 -28.99 27.79 -17.31
C ALA A 9 -28.63 26.80 -16.18
N GLY A 10 -27.87 25.72 -16.36
CA GLY A 10 -26.66 25.59 -17.16
C GLY A 10 -25.48 25.47 -16.20
N GLY A 11 -25.23 24.26 -15.69
CA GLY A 11 -24.15 23.96 -14.77
C GLY A 11 -23.90 22.45 -14.68
N VAL A 12 -23.27 21.91 -15.71
CA VAL A 12 -22.82 20.51 -15.89
C VAL A 12 -21.66 20.15 -14.94
N ILE A 13 -21.56 20.83 -13.80
CA ILE A 13 -20.53 20.58 -12.79
C ILE A 13 -21.22 19.78 -11.70
N PRO A 14 -21.02 18.46 -11.61
CA PRO A 14 -21.51 17.74 -10.46
C PRO A 14 -20.94 18.42 -9.21
N ASP A 15 -21.81 18.71 -8.23
CA ASP A 15 -21.41 19.35 -6.97
C ASP A 15 -20.13 18.68 -6.46
N ALA A 16 -19.14 19.44 -6.02
CA ALA A 16 -17.84 18.85 -5.62
C ALA A 16 -18.04 17.70 -4.62
N ALA A 17 -19.04 17.80 -3.75
CA ALA A 17 -19.47 16.73 -2.84
C ALA A 17 -20.00 15.47 -3.57
N SER A 18 -20.81 15.62 -4.62
CA SER A 18 -21.31 14.50 -5.44
C SER A 18 -20.21 13.81 -6.25
N ILE A 19 -19.24 14.57 -6.74
CA ILE A 19 -18.02 14.04 -7.38
C ILE A 19 -17.21 13.28 -6.34
N LEU A 20 -16.93 13.89 -5.18
CA LEU A 20 -16.19 13.25 -4.09
C LEU A 20 -16.86 11.95 -3.60
N HIS A 21 -18.18 11.94 -3.44
CA HIS A 21 -18.92 10.72 -3.08
C HIS A 21 -18.88 9.65 -4.18
N ALA A 22 -18.92 10.05 -5.45
CA ALA A 22 -18.74 9.11 -6.56
C ALA A 22 -17.31 8.55 -6.62
N PHE A 23 -16.30 9.35 -6.25
CA PHE A 23 -14.89 8.92 -6.17
C PHE A 23 -14.56 8.13 -4.90
N GLY A 24 -15.28 8.30 -3.79
CA GLY A 24 -15.02 7.65 -2.50
C GLY A 24 -14.83 6.11 -2.60
N PRO A 25 -15.74 5.36 -3.25
CA PRO A 25 -15.57 3.92 -3.48
C PRO A 25 -14.35 3.57 -4.33
N TRP A 26 -14.02 4.38 -5.34
CA TRP A 26 -12.86 4.17 -6.20
C TRP A 26 -11.54 4.47 -5.49
N VAL A 27 -11.53 5.44 -4.57
CA VAL A 27 -10.40 5.72 -3.68
C VAL A 27 -10.15 4.52 -2.75
N LEU A 28 -11.21 3.97 -2.15
CA LEU A 28 -11.10 2.76 -1.32
C LEU A 28 -10.58 1.56 -2.14
N ALA A 29 -11.09 1.36 -3.36
CA ALA A 29 -10.61 0.31 -4.24
C ALA A 29 -9.13 0.50 -4.63
N GLY A 30 -8.71 1.74 -4.91
CA GLY A 30 -7.31 2.08 -5.17
C GLY A 30 -6.40 1.81 -3.98
N ILE A 31 -6.83 2.16 -2.77
CA ILE A 31 -6.12 1.84 -1.51
C ILE A 31 -6.00 0.32 -1.35
N ALA A 32 -7.10 -0.41 -1.54
CA ALA A 32 -7.09 -1.87 -1.49
C ALA A 32 -6.07 -2.47 -2.44
N LEU A 33 -6.11 -2.03 -3.70
CA LEU A 33 -5.24 -2.54 -4.75
C LEU A 33 -3.77 -2.25 -4.45
N LEU A 34 -3.46 -1.03 -3.98
CA LEU A 34 -2.09 -0.64 -3.68
C LEU A 34 -1.51 -1.42 -2.50
N ILE A 35 -2.27 -1.55 -1.40
CA ILE A 35 -1.90 -2.36 -0.23
C ILE A 35 -1.72 -3.83 -0.65
N TYR A 36 -2.63 -4.36 -1.46
CA TYR A 36 -2.52 -5.72 -1.98
C TYR A 36 -1.24 -5.92 -2.79
N ILE A 37 -0.91 -4.98 -3.69
CA ILE A 37 0.29 -5.05 -4.53
C ILE A 37 1.57 -4.95 -3.69
N GLU A 38 1.60 -4.04 -2.72
CA GLU A 38 2.73 -3.85 -1.83
C GLU A 38 3.01 -5.08 -0.95
N SER A 39 1.96 -5.66 -0.36
CA SER A 39 2.03 -6.89 0.43
C SER A 39 2.31 -8.13 -0.44
N GLY A 40 1.77 -8.20 -1.65
CA GLY A 40 1.79 -9.43 -2.47
C GLY A 40 2.85 -9.52 -3.57
N VAL A 41 3.29 -8.41 -4.16
CA VAL A 41 4.17 -8.39 -5.35
C VAL A 41 5.64 -8.14 -4.98
N LEU A 42 5.98 -8.24 -3.69
CA LEU A 42 7.34 -8.09 -3.18
C LEU A 42 7.98 -6.78 -3.61
N PHE A 43 7.21 -5.70 -3.64
CA PHE A 43 7.65 -4.43 -4.20
C PHE A 43 7.90 -3.43 -3.05
N PRO A 44 9.10 -3.42 -2.43
CA PRO A 44 9.37 -2.71 -1.18
C PRO A 44 9.36 -1.17 -1.32
N PHE A 45 9.15 -0.67 -2.53
CA PHE A 45 9.16 0.76 -2.85
C PHE A 45 7.76 1.38 -2.91
N LEU A 46 6.68 0.60 -2.76
CA LEU A 46 5.35 1.18 -2.58
C LEU A 46 5.20 1.68 -1.14
N PRO A 47 4.63 2.88 -0.92
CA PRO A 47 4.56 3.48 0.39
C PRO A 47 3.15 3.37 0.98
N GLY A 48 2.69 2.16 1.27
CA GLY A 48 1.35 1.97 1.83
C GLY A 48 1.19 2.40 3.28
N ASP A 49 2.27 2.53 4.06
CA ASP A 49 2.20 3.17 5.38
C ASP A 49 1.71 4.61 5.23
N SER A 50 2.35 5.38 4.34
CA SER A 50 1.91 6.75 4.06
C SER A 50 0.54 6.77 3.39
N LEU A 51 0.21 5.80 2.54
CA LEU A 51 -1.12 5.76 1.91
C LEU A 51 -2.23 5.55 2.95
N LEU A 52 -2.05 4.63 3.90
CA LEU A 52 -3.00 4.41 4.98
C LEU A 52 -3.14 5.64 5.88
N VAL A 53 -2.00 6.25 6.25
CA VAL A 53 -2.01 7.49 7.03
C VAL A 53 -2.73 8.60 6.28
N THR A 54 -2.49 8.75 4.98
CA THR A 54 -3.14 9.75 4.13
C THR A 54 -4.63 9.47 4.01
N ALA A 55 -5.02 8.23 3.75
CA ALA A 55 -6.42 7.83 3.66
C ALA A 55 -7.17 8.11 4.96
N ALA A 56 -6.52 7.94 6.11
CA ALA A 56 -7.08 8.26 7.41
C ALA A 56 -7.13 9.77 7.70
N VAL A 57 -6.10 10.55 7.34
CA VAL A 57 -6.10 12.03 7.44
C VAL A 57 -7.22 12.63 6.58
N LEU A 58 -7.37 12.12 5.36
CA LEU A 58 -8.33 12.63 4.37
C LEU A 58 -9.72 12.01 4.52
N ALA A 59 -9.94 11.10 5.47
CA ALA A 59 -11.21 10.42 5.67
C ALA A 59 -12.38 11.42 5.82
N GLY A 60 -12.21 12.40 6.71
CA GLY A 60 -13.22 13.44 6.95
C GLY A 60 -13.56 14.27 5.71
N PRO A 61 -12.58 14.94 5.07
CA PRO A 61 -12.80 15.72 3.84
C PRO A 61 -13.37 14.91 2.67
N LEU A 62 -13.02 13.62 2.56
CA LEU A 62 -13.48 12.74 1.48
C LEU A 62 -14.87 12.12 1.74
N GLY A 63 -15.50 12.40 2.88
CA GLY A 63 -16.74 11.72 3.30
C GLY A 63 -16.56 10.22 3.52
N ILE A 64 -15.32 9.76 3.69
CA ILE A 64 -14.97 8.36 3.96
C ILE A 64 -14.88 8.20 5.48
N GLN A 65 -15.54 7.18 6.01
CA GLN A 65 -15.38 6.88 7.42
C GLN A 65 -14.15 5.99 7.66
N PRO A 66 -13.42 6.17 8.77
CA PRO A 66 -12.20 5.40 9.04
C PRO A 66 -12.43 3.88 9.05
N TRP A 67 -13.61 3.42 9.48
CA TRP A 67 -13.96 2.00 9.46
C TRP A 67 -14.02 1.42 8.03
N GLN A 68 -14.35 2.22 7.02
CA GLN A 68 -14.35 1.79 5.62
C GLN A 68 -12.92 1.52 5.14
N VAL A 69 -11.96 2.35 5.56
CA VAL A 69 -10.53 2.12 5.30
C VAL A 69 -10.09 0.81 5.95
N LEU A 70 -10.46 0.58 7.22
CA LEU A 70 -10.14 -0.68 7.92
C LEU A 70 -10.71 -1.91 7.18
N LEU A 71 -11.99 -1.84 6.78
CA LEU A 71 -12.68 -2.96 6.11
C LEU A 71 -12.06 -3.35 4.78
N VAL A 72 -11.44 -2.40 4.08
CA VAL A 72 -10.86 -2.65 2.76
C VAL A 72 -9.37 -2.97 2.86
N ALA A 73 -8.63 -2.24 3.71
CA ALA A 73 -7.19 -2.39 3.87
C ALA A 73 -6.81 -3.71 4.57
N ILE A 74 -7.55 -4.15 5.59
CA ILE A 74 -7.22 -5.38 6.33
C ILE A 74 -7.30 -6.60 5.40
N PRO A 75 -8.41 -6.86 4.67
CA PRO A 75 -8.46 -7.97 3.74
C PRO A 75 -7.43 -7.86 2.62
N ALA A 76 -7.21 -6.65 2.07
CA ALA A 76 -6.21 -6.43 1.03
C ALA A 76 -4.80 -6.82 1.49
N ALA A 77 -4.39 -6.39 2.69
CA ALA A 77 -3.11 -6.76 3.27
C ALA A 77 -3.00 -8.27 3.48
N ILE A 78 -4.02 -8.89 4.09
CA ILE A 78 -4.05 -10.34 4.35
C ILE A 78 -3.92 -11.14 3.05
N LEU A 79 -4.65 -10.74 2.00
CA LEU A 79 -4.62 -11.41 0.69
C LEU A 79 -3.28 -11.22 0.00
N GLY A 80 -2.67 -10.03 0.08
CA GLY A 80 -1.34 -9.78 -0.47
C GLY A 80 -0.30 -10.68 0.21
N ASP A 81 -0.29 -10.72 1.54
CA ASP A 81 0.67 -11.55 2.27
C ASP A 81 0.45 -13.04 2.02
N GLN A 82 -0.79 -13.49 1.80
CA GLN A 82 -1.06 -14.85 1.34
C GLN A 82 -0.40 -15.14 0.00
N THR A 83 -0.45 -14.22 -0.96
CA THR A 83 0.26 -14.34 -2.24
C THR A 83 1.76 -14.51 -2.00
N GLY A 84 2.37 -13.69 -1.13
CA GLY A 84 3.78 -13.83 -0.75
C GLY A 84 4.12 -15.18 -0.12
N TYR A 85 3.30 -15.66 0.82
CA TYR A 85 3.48 -16.97 1.45
C TYR A 85 3.43 -18.12 0.45
N TRP A 86 2.45 -18.13 -0.44
CA TRP A 86 2.34 -19.18 -1.47
C TRP A 86 3.49 -19.12 -2.47
N LEU A 87 3.94 -17.91 -2.82
CA LEU A 87 5.10 -17.72 -3.68
C LEU A 87 6.36 -18.31 -3.03
N GLY A 88 6.59 -18.01 -1.75
CA GLY A 88 7.69 -18.59 -0.98
C GLY A 88 7.59 -20.10 -0.83
N ARG A 89 6.38 -20.62 -0.57
CA ARG A 89 6.16 -22.07 -0.37
C ARG A 89 6.29 -22.89 -1.65
N ARG A 90 5.91 -22.34 -2.81
CA ARG A 90 5.96 -23.03 -4.11
C ARG A 90 7.31 -22.88 -4.81
N PHE A 91 7.88 -21.68 -4.80
CA PHE A 91 9.11 -21.38 -5.54
C PHE A 91 10.36 -21.40 -4.66
N GLY A 92 10.21 -21.26 -3.34
CA GLY A 92 11.34 -21.34 -2.40
C GLY A 92 12.40 -20.29 -2.66
N ARG A 93 13.65 -20.63 -2.33
CA ARG A 93 14.83 -19.79 -2.60
C ARG A 93 15.06 -19.53 -4.10
N ARG A 94 14.46 -20.33 -5.01
CA ARG A 94 14.63 -20.16 -6.47
C ARG A 94 14.05 -18.86 -7.01
N LEU A 95 13.15 -18.23 -6.24
CA LEU A 95 12.62 -16.91 -6.55
C LEU A 95 13.69 -15.82 -6.41
N PHE A 96 14.73 -16.06 -5.61
CA PHE A 96 15.81 -15.13 -5.35
C PHE A 96 17.02 -15.45 -6.22
N ARG A 97 17.56 -14.44 -6.89
CA ARG A 97 18.69 -14.59 -7.82
C ARG A 97 19.73 -13.53 -7.52
N GLU A 98 21.01 -13.91 -7.62
CA GLU A 98 22.12 -12.96 -7.53
C GLU A 98 21.99 -11.92 -8.66
N GLY A 99 22.19 -10.65 -8.34
CA GLY A 99 22.00 -9.53 -9.26
C GLY A 99 20.57 -8.99 -9.39
N ALA A 100 19.54 -9.67 -8.85
CA ALA A 100 18.18 -9.12 -8.83
C ALA A 100 18.13 -7.82 -8.02
N ARG A 101 17.33 -6.82 -8.41
CA ARG A 101 17.22 -5.55 -7.65
C ARG A 101 16.37 -5.68 -6.38
N VAL A 102 15.42 -6.60 -6.39
CA VAL A 102 14.39 -6.72 -5.35
C VAL A 102 14.42 -8.09 -4.68
N LEU A 103 14.56 -9.17 -5.45
CA LEU A 103 14.59 -10.55 -4.95
C LEU A 103 16.03 -11.03 -4.76
N ARG A 104 16.76 -10.38 -3.85
CA ARG A 104 18.15 -10.71 -3.53
C ARG A 104 18.26 -11.77 -2.43
N PRO A 105 19.18 -12.74 -2.55
CA PRO A 105 19.42 -13.74 -1.50
C PRO A 105 19.68 -13.11 -0.13
N GLU A 106 20.43 -12.00 -0.06
CA GLU A 106 20.74 -11.30 1.20
C GLU A 106 19.46 -10.87 1.95
N ARG A 107 18.47 -10.31 1.25
CA ARG A 107 17.21 -9.87 1.87
C ARG A 107 16.35 -11.03 2.36
N LEU A 108 16.41 -12.16 1.66
CA LEU A 108 15.78 -13.39 2.14
C LEU A 108 16.48 -13.88 3.41
N GLN A 109 17.81 -13.86 3.45
CA GLN A 109 18.57 -14.27 4.64
C GLN A 109 18.25 -13.38 5.85
N ASP A 110 18.10 -12.08 5.65
CA ASP A 110 17.67 -11.16 6.72
C ASP A 110 16.29 -11.53 7.26
N ALA A 111 15.34 -11.81 6.35
CA ALA A 111 13.99 -12.24 6.74
C ALA A 111 14.00 -13.63 7.41
N GLU A 112 14.83 -14.57 6.96
CA GLU A 112 15.02 -15.88 7.58
C GLU A 112 15.65 -15.77 8.98
N ARG A 113 16.64 -14.90 9.17
CA ARG A 113 17.23 -14.60 10.48
C ARG A 113 16.21 -13.98 11.43
N PHE A 114 15.42 -13.05 10.92
CA PHE A 114 14.33 -12.45 11.67
C PHE A 114 13.29 -13.50 12.06
N PHE A 115 12.92 -14.38 11.13
CA PHE A 115 12.02 -15.50 11.35
C PHE A 115 12.56 -16.51 12.36
N ALA A 116 13.85 -16.84 12.30
CA ALA A 116 14.50 -17.71 13.27
C ALA A 116 14.49 -17.11 14.69
N LYS A 117 14.59 -15.78 14.81
CA LYS A 117 14.61 -15.08 16.10
C LYS A 117 13.21 -14.91 16.72
N TYR A 118 12.20 -14.56 15.93
CA TYR A 118 10.87 -14.19 16.43
C TYR A 118 9.75 -15.18 16.06
N GLY A 119 10.05 -16.22 15.27
CA GLY A 119 9.10 -17.23 14.83
C GLY A 119 7.88 -16.61 14.16
N GLY A 120 6.68 -17.02 14.57
CA GLY A 120 5.43 -16.45 14.05
C GLY A 120 5.23 -14.95 14.36
N GLY A 121 5.83 -14.44 15.45
CA GLY A 121 5.79 -13.02 15.79
C GLY A 121 6.46 -12.13 14.76
N SER A 122 7.29 -12.71 13.89
CA SER A 122 7.92 -12.02 12.75
C SER A 122 6.91 -11.41 11.80
N LEU A 123 5.74 -12.03 11.60
CA LEU A 123 4.67 -11.55 10.73
C LEU A 123 3.98 -10.29 11.28
N VAL A 124 4.11 -10.04 12.58
CA VAL A 124 3.59 -8.85 13.25
C VAL A 124 4.68 -7.79 13.31
N LEU A 125 5.84 -8.13 13.91
CA LEU A 125 6.94 -7.19 14.11
C LEU A 125 7.57 -6.74 12.78
N GLY A 126 7.61 -7.63 11.80
CA GLY A 126 8.19 -7.37 10.48
C GLY A 126 7.49 -6.22 9.76
N ARG A 127 6.18 -6.00 9.99
CA ARG A 127 5.39 -4.93 9.36
C ARG A 127 5.89 -3.53 9.68
N PHE A 128 6.49 -3.34 10.85
CA PHE A 128 7.06 -2.06 11.27
C PHE A 128 8.50 -1.86 10.80
N VAL A 129 9.08 -2.85 10.11
CA VAL A 129 10.44 -2.80 9.58
C VAL A 129 10.35 -2.83 8.05
N PRO A 130 10.50 -1.67 7.36
CA PRO A 130 10.13 -1.51 5.95
C PRO A 130 10.73 -2.53 4.99
N ILE A 131 12.01 -2.90 5.19
CA ILE A 131 12.67 -3.89 4.34
C ILE A 131 12.15 -5.28 4.66
N VAL A 132 11.99 -5.63 5.94
CA VAL A 132 11.67 -6.97 6.41
C VAL A 132 10.22 -7.34 6.08
N ARG A 133 9.26 -6.42 6.22
CA ARG A 133 7.82 -6.70 6.03
C ARG A 133 7.51 -7.38 4.71
N THR A 134 8.18 -6.96 3.63
CA THR A 134 7.91 -7.43 2.28
C THR A 134 8.41 -8.87 2.10
N TYR A 135 9.49 -9.25 2.78
CA TYR A 135 10.08 -10.59 2.64
C TYR A 135 9.62 -11.59 3.70
N VAL A 136 9.05 -11.15 4.82
CA VAL A 136 8.59 -12.05 5.90
C VAL A 136 7.53 -13.06 5.45
N PRO A 137 6.47 -12.68 4.70
CA PRO A 137 5.49 -13.65 4.23
C PRO A 137 6.13 -14.73 3.34
N VAL A 138 7.04 -14.33 2.46
CA VAL A 138 7.81 -15.25 1.61
C VAL A 138 8.71 -16.15 2.44
N ALA A 139 9.46 -15.60 3.40
CA ALA A 139 10.32 -16.35 4.30
C ALA A 139 9.53 -17.37 5.15
N ALA A 140 8.32 -17.02 5.60
CA ALA A 140 7.42 -17.96 6.28
C ALA A 140 6.98 -19.10 5.34
N GLY A 141 6.80 -18.79 4.05
CA GLY A 141 6.52 -19.78 3.01
C GLY A 141 7.72 -20.69 2.71
N THR A 142 8.92 -20.14 2.54
CA THR A 142 10.16 -20.91 2.30
C THR A 142 10.52 -21.78 3.49
N ALA A 143 10.22 -21.34 4.72
CA ALA A 143 10.38 -22.10 5.95
C ALA A 143 9.28 -23.18 6.16
N HIS A 144 8.36 -23.36 5.21
CA HIS A 144 7.26 -24.33 5.30
C HIS A 144 6.41 -24.20 6.58
N MET A 145 6.25 -22.97 7.09
CA MET A 145 5.39 -22.70 8.26
C MET A 145 3.97 -23.21 8.00
N SER A 146 3.32 -23.84 8.99
CA SER A 146 1.96 -24.35 8.80
C SER A 146 0.98 -23.23 8.45
N TYR A 147 0.16 -23.43 7.42
CA TYR A 147 -0.72 -22.38 6.89
C TYR A 147 -1.65 -21.78 7.95
N ARG A 148 -2.16 -22.60 8.88
CA ARG A 148 -2.98 -22.14 10.01
C ARG A 148 -2.24 -21.15 10.91
N ARG A 149 -0.97 -21.43 11.23
CA ARG A 149 -0.16 -20.52 12.05
C ARG A 149 0.17 -19.25 11.27
N PHE A 150 0.52 -19.38 9.99
CA PHE A 150 0.75 -18.22 9.12
C PHE A 150 -0.48 -17.31 9.09
N LEU A 151 -1.67 -17.86 8.84
CA LEU A 151 -2.91 -17.08 8.74
C LEU A 151 -3.27 -16.37 10.04
N LEU A 152 -3.09 -17.02 11.19
CA LEU A 152 -3.29 -16.42 12.51
C LEU A 152 -2.38 -15.21 12.71
N TRP A 153 -1.06 -15.41 12.59
CA TRP A 153 -0.08 -14.34 12.81
C TRP A 153 -0.17 -13.23 11.75
N ASN A 154 -0.46 -13.60 10.50
CA ASN A 154 -0.65 -12.65 9.42
C ASN A 154 -1.89 -11.78 9.64
N THR A 155 -3.03 -12.38 9.98
CA THR A 155 -4.28 -11.66 10.26
C THR A 155 -4.09 -10.71 11.45
N THR A 156 -3.48 -11.19 12.55
CA THR A 156 -3.20 -10.35 13.70
C THR A 156 -2.27 -9.19 13.35
N GLY A 157 -1.20 -9.46 12.59
CA GLY A 157 -0.26 -8.44 12.14
C GLY A 157 -0.92 -7.41 11.21
N ALA A 158 -1.73 -7.87 10.25
CA ALA A 158 -2.44 -7.02 9.31
C ALA A 158 -3.38 -6.07 10.03
N THR A 159 -4.26 -6.62 10.85
CA THR A 159 -5.22 -5.85 11.62
C THR A 159 -4.53 -4.84 12.52
N LEU A 160 -3.50 -5.27 13.28
CA LEU A 160 -2.78 -4.37 14.17
C LEU A 160 -2.10 -3.23 13.40
N TRP A 161 -1.41 -3.54 12.31
CA TRP A 161 -0.72 -2.54 11.50
C TRP A 161 -1.71 -1.54 10.87
N VAL A 162 -2.78 -2.02 10.23
CA VAL A 162 -3.78 -1.13 9.61
C VAL A 162 -4.43 -0.24 10.67
N VAL A 163 -4.81 -0.79 11.83
CA VAL A 163 -5.41 -0.01 12.92
C VAL A 163 -4.44 1.04 13.44
N VAL A 164 -3.17 0.69 13.71
CA VAL A 164 -2.16 1.64 14.19
C VAL A 164 -1.95 2.76 13.16
N MET A 165 -1.78 2.43 11.88
CA MET A 165 -1.58 3.45 10.83
C MET A 165 -2.80 4.34 10.64
N THR A 166 -4.00 3.77 10.74
CA THR A 166 -5.26 4.54 10.65
C THR A 166 -5.40 5.48 11.84
N VAL A 167 -5.16 5.02 13.07
CA VAL A 167 -5.22 5.86 14.27
C VAL A 167 -4.18 6.98 14.20
N VAL A 168 -2.95 6.68 13.78
CA VAL A 168 -1.91 7.70 13.57
C VAL A 168 -2.38 8.74 12.56
N GLY A 169 -2.97 8.34 11.44
CA GLY A 169 -3.53 9.28 10.46
C GLY A 169 -4.68 10.12 11.01
N LEU A 170 -5.58 9.55 11.83
CA LEU A 170 -6.65 10.32 12.48
C LEU A 170 -6.12 11.35 13.47
N LEU A 171 -5.10 10.99 14.25
CA LEU A 171 -4.44 11.92 15.19
C LEU A 171 -3.75 13.06 14.43
N LEU A 172 -3.08 12.77 13.33
CA LEU A 172 -2.45 13.77 12.47
C LEU A 172 -3.48 14.67 11.77
N GLY A 173 -4.62 14.11 11.36
CA GLY A 173 -5.73 14.88 10.79
C GLY A 173 -6.41 15.83 11.78
N GLY A 174 -6.16 15.69 13.08
CA GLY A 174 -6.59 16.64 14.11
C GLY A 174 -5.67 17.85 14.30
N ILE A 175 -4.52 17.89 13.63
CA ILE A 175 -3.54 18.99 13.77
C ILE A 175 -3.92 20.11 12.80
N PRO A 176 -4.25 21.33 13.27
CA PRO A 176 -4.73 22.44 12.41
C PRO A 176 -3.76 22.76 11.27
N PHE A 177 -2.45 22.79 11.55
CA PHE A 177 -1.41 23.02 10.55
C PHE A 177 -1.45 22.02 9.37
N ILE A 178 -1.84 20.77 9.62
CA ILE A 178 -1.93 19.73 8.59
C ILE A 178 -3.20 19.90 7.77
N VAL A 179 -4.31 20.23 8.42
CA VAL A 179 -5.62 20.44 7.78
C VAL A 179 -5.61 21.71 6.93
N ASP A 180 -4.99 22.78 7.40
CA ASP A 180 -4.89 24.06 6.70
C ASP A 180 -3.98 23.99 5.46
N ASN A 181 -3.15 22.95 5.35
CA ASN A 181 -2.21 22.74 4.24
C ASN A 181 -2.47 21.41 3.50
N ILE A 182 -3.72 20.98 3.43
CA ILE A 182 -4.10 19.68 2.87
C ILE A 182 -3.64 19.51 1.41
N ASP A 183 -3.69 20.59 0.62
CA ASP A 183 -3.26 20.61 -0.79
C ASP A 183 -1.75 20.38 -0.91
N VAL A 184 -0.96 21.06 -0.07
CA VAL A 184 0.50 20.89 -0.01
C VAL A 184 0.86 19.50 0.46
N LEU A 185 0.17 18.99 1.49
CA LEU A 185 0.36 17.63 1.98
C LEU A 185 0.06 16.61 0.87
N MET A 186 -1.03 16.77 0.13
CA MET A 186 -1.37 15.90 -1.00
C MET A 186 -0.27 15.89 -2.06
N ILE A 187 0.20 17.06 -2.48
CA ILE A 187 1.27 17.19 -3.46
C ILE A 187 2.55 16.50 -2.96
N VAL A 188 2.92 16.72 -1.70
CA VAL A 188 4.11 16.10 -1.09
C VAL A 188 3.97 14.57 -1.03
N ILE A 189 2.83 14.05 -0.61
CA ILE A 189 2.60 12.60 -0.49
C ILE A 189 2.56 11.94 -1.86
N VAL A 190 1.88 12.54 -2.85
CA VAL A 190 1.86 12.07 -4.23
C VAL A 190 3.26 12.10 -4.81
N LEU A 191 4.02 13.18 -4.62
CA LEU A 191 5.43 13.25 -5.04
C LEU A 191 6.24 12.15 -4.38
N ILE A 192 6.23 12.02 -3.06
CA ILE A 192 6.98 10.98 -2.34
C ILE A 192 6.59 9.57 -2.80
N SER A 193 5.31 9.36 -3.17
CA SER A 193 4.82 8.05 -3.60
C SER A 193 5.13 7.72 -5.05
N VAL A 194 5.02 8.70 -5.95
CA VAL A 194 5.18 8.53 -7.38
C VAL A 194 6.65 8.65 -7.79
N LEU A 195 7.43 9.49 -7.12
CA LEU A 195 8.84 9.76 -7.45
C LEU A 195 9.71 8.49 -7.47
N PRO A 196 9.67 7.57 -6.48
CA PRO A 196 10.47 6.34 -6.51
C PRO A 196 10.09 5.45 -7.69
N VAL A 197 8.79 5.35 -8.01
CA VAL A 197 8.26 4.57 -9.12
C VAL A 197 8.73 5.15 -10.45
N VAL A 198 8.56 6.46 -10.63
CA VAL A 198 8.99 7.18 -11.83
C VAL A 198 10.50 7.08 -12.03
N VAL A 199 11.30 7.29 -10.97
CA VAL A 199 12.76 7.14 -11.03
C VAL A 199 13.15 5.70 -11.39
N ALA A 200 12.47 4.70 -10.83
CA ALA A 200 12.72 3.29 -11.16
C ALA A 200 12.40 2.97 -12.63
N VAL A 201 11.27 3.46 -13.14
CA VAL A 201 10.84 3.29 -14.54
C VAL A 201 11.79 4.03 -15.49
N LEU A 202 12.13 5.29 -15.21
CA LEU A 202 13.05 6.09 -16.03
C LEU A 202 14.46 5.48 -16.08
N ARG A 203 14.97 4.97 -14.95
CA ARG A 203 16.24 4.25 -14.92
C ARG A 203 16.18 2.97 -15.77
N LYS A 204 15.06 2.25 -15.74
CA LYS A 204 14.85 1.05 -16.56
C LYS A 204 14.80 1.39 -18.06
N TRP A 205 14.08 2.45 -18.42
CA TRP A 205 13.94 2.91 -19.80
C TRP A 205 15.26 3.46 -20.38
N ARG A 206 16.07 4.14 -19.56
CA ARG A 206 17.41 4.60 -19.95
C ARG A 206 18.41 3.45 -20.08
N ALA A 207 18.28 2.40 -19.26
CA ALA A 207 19.12 1.20 -19.37
C ALA A 207 18.82 0.41 -20.64
N SER A 208 17.53 0.19 -20.97
CA SER A 208 17.13 -0.52 -22.19
C SER A 208 17.51 0.22 -23.48
N ARG A 209 17.58 1.55 -23.47
CA ARG A 209 18.04 2.35 -24.62
C ARG A 209 19.55 2.29 -24.84
N ARG A 210 20.35 1.92 -23.83
CA ARG A 210 21.80 1.76 -23.98
C ARG A 210 22.16 0.41 -24.62
N GLU A 211 21.38 -0.64 -24.35
CA GLU A 211 21.56 -1.96 -24.99
C GLU A 211 21.23 -1.95 -26.48
N SER A 212 20.26 -1.14 -26.94
CA SER A 212 19.91 -1.02 -28.36
C SER A 212 20.87 -0.14 -29.20
N ALA A 213 21.86 0.50 -28.57
CA ALA A 213 22.86 1.34 -29.26
C ALA A 213 24.22 0.65 -29.43
N ASP A 214 24.42 -0.50 -28.76
CA ASP A 214 25.63 -1.34 -28.81
C ASP A 214 25.41 -2.66 -29.59
N SER A 215 24.25 -2.85 -30.24
CA SER A 215 23.95 -3.95 -31.19
C SER A 215 23.83 -3.42 -32.61
#